data_AF-A0A2H0JB23-F1
#
_entry.id   AF-A0A2H0JB23-F1
#
_cell.length_a   1.000
_cell.length_b   1.000
_cell.length_c   1.000
_cell.angle_alpha   90.00
_cell.angle_beta   90.00
_cell.angle_gamma   90.00
#
_symmetry.space_group_name_H-M   'P 1'
#
loop_
_entity.id
_entity.type
_entity.pdbx_description
1 polymer ?
#
loop_
_entity_poly.entity_id
_entity_poly.type
_entity_poly.pdbx_seq_one_letter_code
_entity_poly.pdbx_strand_id
1 'polypeptide(L)'
;MKFFSTSIGCVACTLALAAPAQAAGSAAMAAEYGCVNCHGSYPRGESPSLERLAEKMAKYKGDDAGLAQKVTSYRTGKALEHIDAHERISLEAATALLRWLAEGGK
;
A
#
# COMPACT_ATOMS: atom_id res chain seq x y z
N MET A 1 -37.23 38.54 -33.19
CA MET A 1 -37.38 37.26 -33.91
C MET A 1 -36.00 36.64 -34.14
N LYS A 2 -35.63 35.62 -33.36
CA LYS A 2 -34.84 34.40 -33.70
C LYS A 2 -34.40 33.74 -32.39
N PHE A 3 -34.35 32.43 -32.43
CA PHE A 3 -34.68 31.47 -31.38
C PHE A 3 -33.58 30.39 -31.36
N PHE A 4 -33.33 29.79 -30.18
CA PHE A 4 -32.60 28.54 -29.90
C PHE A 4 -31.06 28.52 -30.04
N SER A 5 -30.35 28.09 -28.98
CA SER A 5 -30.06 26.66 -28.78
C SER A 5 -29.26 26.40 -27.50
N THR A 6 -29.76 25.49 -26.68
CA THR A 6 -29.16 24.91 -25.48
C THR A 6 -27.92 24.08 -25.84
N SER A 7 -26.88 24.10 -25.01
CA SER A 7 -25.92 22.98 -24.93
C SER A 7 -25.38 22.85 -23.51
N ILE A 8 -25.94 21.86 -22.83
CA ILE A 8 -25.37 21.18 -21.66
C ILE A 8 -24.09 20.47 -22.14
N GLY A 9 -22.96 20.72 -21.48
CA GLY A 9 -21.70 20.04 -21.77
C GLY A 9 -20.98 19.67 -20.48
N CYS A 10 -21.41 18.57 -19.87
CA CYS A 10 -20.65 17.86 -18.85
C CYS A 10 -19.23 17.55 -19.34
N VAL A 11 -18.21 18.03 -18.65
CA VAL A 11 -16.92 17.34 -18.57
C VAL A 11 -16.47 17.36 -17.10
N ALA A 12 -17.13 16.50 -16.31
CA ALA A 12 -16.54 15.97 -15.09
C ALA A 12 -15.56 14.87 -15.51
N CYS A 13 -14.26 15.15 -15.47
CA CYS A 13 -13.23 14.11 -15.51
C CYS A 13 -11.93 14.63 -14.88
N THR A 14 -12.02 15.12 -13.64
CA THR A 14 -10.83 15.40 -12.83
C THR A 14 -10.35 14.11 -12.17
N LEU A 15 -9.30 13.53 -12.77
CA LEU A 15 -8.16 12.87 -12.12
C LEU A 15 -8.42 11.56 -11.35
N ALA A 16 -8.49 10.45 -12.09
CA ALA A 16 -8.24 9.09 -11.58
C ALA A 16 -6.81 8.60 -11.91
N LEU A 17 -5.79 9.46 -11.73
CA LEU A 17 -4.38 9.18 -12.09
C LEU A 17 -3.43 9.02 -10.89
N ALA A 18 -3.94 8.95 -9.65
CA ALA A 18 -3.10 8.90 -8.44
C ALA A 18 -2.50 7.51 -8.11
N ALA A 19 -3.07 6.42 -8.66
CA ALA A 19 -2.66 5.06 -8.28
C ALA A 19 -1.21 4.66 -8.67
N PRO A 20 -0.69 4.93 -9.89
CA PRO A 20 0.62 4.43 -10.29
C PRO A 20 1.80 5.16 -9.62
N ALA A 21 1.66 6.45 -9.32
CA ALA A 21 2.70 7.22 -8.64
C ALA A 21 2.88 6.77 -7.19
N GLN A 22 1.77 6.44 -6.50
CA GLN A 22 1.82 5.89 -5.14
C GLN A 22 2.50 4.52 -5.10
N ALA A 23 2.24 3.65 -6.10
CA ALA A 23 2.81 2.31 -6.16
C ALA A 23 4.33 2.31 -6.41
N ALA A 24 4.82 3.17 -7.32
CA ALA A 24 6.26 3.30 -7.58
C ALA A 24 7.00 3.89 -6.36
N GLY A 25 6.39 4.84 -5.65
CA GLY A 25 6.93 5.40 -4.41
C GLY A 25 7.04 4.36 -3.29
N SER A 26 6.04 3.49 -3.14
CA SER A 26 6.06 2.45 -2.10
C SER A 26 7.08 1.34 -2.35
N ALA A 27 7.37 0.98 -3.61
CA ALA A 27 8.43 0.03 -3.93
C ALA A 27 9.83 0.58 -3.58
N ALA A 28 10.09 1.86 -3.90
CA ALA A 28 11.30 2.54 -3.48
C ALA A 28 11.40 2.65 -1.96
N MET A 29 10.29 2.99 -1.29
CA MET A 29 10.20 3.02 0.16
C MET A 29 10.52 1.66 0.80
N ALA A 30 10.07 0.55 0.22
CA ALA A 30 10.38 -0.79 0.72
C ALA A 30 11.90 -1.09 0.68
N ALA A 31 12.61 -0.57 -0.33
CA ALA A 31 14.06 -0.67 -0.41
C ALA A 31 14.75 0.26 0.61
N GLU A 32 14.30 1.52 0.72
CA GLU A 32 14.87 2.52 1.63
C GLU A 32 14.73 2.13 3.11
N TYR A 33 13.59 1.56 3.49
CA TYR A 33 13.35 1.04 4.83
C TYR A 33 13.98 -0.35 5.06
N GLY A 34 14.67 -0.92 4.07
CA GLY A 34 15.37 -2.19 4.18
C GLY A 34 14.46 -3.42 4.22
N CYS A 35 13.20 -3.32 3.82
CA CYS A 35 12.25 -4.44 3.82
C CYS A 35 12.73 -5.59 2.93
N VAL A 36 13.40 -5.28 1.81
CA VAL A 36 13.94 -6.25 0.86
C VAL A 36 15.10 -7.08 1.44
N ASN A 37 15.72 -6.66 2.54
CA ASN A 37 16.78 -7.42 3.22
C ASN A 37 16.27 -8.74 3.81
N CYS A 38 14.96 -8.81 4.10
CA CYS A 38 14.30 -10.02 4.58
C CYS A 38 13.26 -10.56 3.61
N HIS A 39 12.60 -9.70 2.83
CA HIS A 39 11.46 -10.07 1.96
C HIS A 39 11.77 -10.09 0.45
N GLY A 40 13.03 -9.84 0.04
CA GLY A 40 13.44 -9.78 -1.37
C GLY A 40 13.35 -11.13 -2.11
N SER A 41 13.95 -11.20 -3.30
CA SER A 41 13.93 -12.40 -4.16
C SER A 41 14.49 -13.67 -3.49
N TYR A 42 15.34 -13.49 -2.47
CA TYR A 42 15.85 -14.54 -1.61
C TYR A 42 15.50 -14.21 -0.16
N PRO A 43 14.31 -14.62 0.34
CA PRO A 43 13.87 -14.26 1.68
C PRO A 43 14.79 -14.82 2.76
N ARG A 44 14.94 -14.07 3.85
CA ARG A 44 15.79 -14.46 4.99
C ARG A 44 15.02 -15.35 5.96
N GLY A 45 15.49 -16.57 6.16
CA GLY A 45 14.85 -17.52 7.09
C GLY A 45 13.40 -17.81 6.70
N GLU A 46 12.48 -17.74 7.67
CA GLU A 46 11.04 -17.97 7.50
C GLU A 46 10.27 -16.73 6.98
N SER A 47 10.99 -15.67 6.59
CA SER A 47 10.39 -14.47 6.06
C SER A 47 9.65 -14.77 4.73
N PRO A 48 8.37 -14.37 4.56
CA PRO A 48 7.69 -14.52 3.28
C PRO A 48 8.30 -13.59 2.22
N SER A 49 8.26 -13.97 0.95
CA SER A 49 8.57 -13.03 -0.14
C SER A 49 7.56 -11.88 -0.17
N LEU A 50 7.95 -10.75 -0.78
CA LEU A 50 7.03 -9.64 -1.05
C LEU A 50 5.80 -10.09 -1.85
N GLU A 51 5.96 -11.01 -2.80
CA GLU A 51 4.84 -11.58 -3.56
C GLU A 51 3.87 -12.35 -2.66
N ARG A 52 4.39 -13.18 -1.75
CA ARG A 52 3.56 -13.91 -0.78
C ARG A 52 2.89 -12.98 0.24
N LEU A 53 3.53 -11.86 0.56
CA LEU A 53 2.92 -10.80 1.37
C LEU A 53 1.77 -10.11 0.63
N ALA A 54 1.96 -9.77 -0.64
CA ALA A 54 0.93 -9.15 -1.47
C ALA A 54 -0.34 -10.02 -1.53
N GLU A 55 -0.17 -11.32 -1.77
CA GLU A 55 -1.27 -12.31 -1.74
C GLU A 55 -2.02 -12.30 -0.40
N LYS A 56 -1.28 -12.29 0.73
CA LYS A 56 -1.87 -12.28 2.07
C LYS A 56 -2.59 -10.95 2.38
N MET A 57 -2.09 -9.84 1.82
CA MET A 57 -2.62 -8.50 2.05
C MET A 57 -3.79 -8.15 1.12
N ALA A 58 -3.97 -8.86 0.00
CA ALA A 58 -5.04 -8.60 -0.96
C ALA A 58 -6.46 -8.57 -0.34
N LYS A 59 -6.68 -9.30 0.76
CA LYS A 59 -7.96 -9.28 1.51
C LYS A 59 -8.31 -7.91 2.13
N TYR A 60 -7.34 -7.00 2.25
CA TYR A 60 -7.53 -5.65 2.76
C TYR A 60 -7.74 -4.62 1.65
N LYS A 61 -7.76 -5.04 0.37
CA LYS A 61 -7.98 -4.13 -0.76
C LYS A 61 -9.35 -3.46 -0.64
N GLY A 62 -9.37 -2.13 -0.54
CA GLY A 62 -10.58 -1.34 -0.31
C GLY A 62 -11.14 -1.40 1.11
N ASP A 63 -10.51 -2.11 2.05
CA ASP A 63 -10.88 -2.18 3.47
C ASP A 63 -9.92 -1.33 4.32
N ASP A 64 -10.15 -0.03 4.33
CA ASP A 64 -9.30 0.93 5.05
C ASP A 64 -9.31 0.70 6.58
N ALA A 65 -10.44 0.26 7.14
CA ALA A 65 -10.55 0.01 8.57
C ALA A 65 -9.77 -1.24 8.99
N GLY A 66 -9.90 -2.34 8.24
CA GLY A 66 -9.12 -3.55 8.48
C GLY A 66 -7.62 -3.34 8.25
N LEU A 67 -7.25 -2.55 7.24
CA LEU A 67 -5.86 -2.19 6.99
C LEU A 67 -5.27 -1.38 8.17
N ALA A 68 -5.99 -0.39 8.69
CA ALA A 68 -5.55 0.41 9.84
C ALA A 68 -5.33 -0.45 11.11
N GLN A 69 -6.23 -1.40 11.37
CA GLN A 69 -6.03 -2.38 12.45
C GLN A 69 -4.79 -3.24 12.22
N LYS A 70 -4.58 -3.70 10.97
CA LYS A 70 -3.40 -4.50 10.61
C LYS A 70 -2.10 -3.72 10.80
N VAL A 71 -2.05 -2.45 10.40
CA VAL A 71 -0.89 -1.55 10.62
C VAL A 71 -0.57 -1.42 12.10
N THR A 72 -1.59 -1.25 12.96
CA THR A 72 -1.40 -1.14 14.41
C THR A 72 -0.83 -2.43 15.00
N SER A 73 -1.39 -3.58 14.61
CA SER A 73 -0.86 -4.89 15.03
C SER A 73 0.57 -5.14 14.55
N TYR A 74 0.89 -4.71 13.32
CA TYR A 74 2.22 -4.85 12.72
C TYR A 74 3.28 -4.06 13.49
N ARG A 75 2.99 -2.80 13.84
CA ARG A 75 3.93 -1.92 14.56
C ARG A 75 4.14 -2.27 16.03
N THR A 76 3.24 -3.05 16.63
CA THR A 76 3.37 -3.44 18.05
C THR A 76 4.17 -4.72 18.25
N GLY A 77 4.66 -5.37 17.18
CA GLY A 77 5.54 -6.54 17.24
C GLY A 77 4.91 -7.84 17.76
N LYS A 78 3.73 -7.75 18.41
CA LYS A 78 3.03 -8.89 19.04
C LYS A 78 2.76 -10.05 18.10
N ALA A 79 2.57 -9.78 16.81
CA ALA A 79 2.29 -10.81 15.81
C ALA A 79 3.54 -11.40 15.15
N LEU A 80 4.74 -10.86 15.43
CA LEU A 80 5.97 -11.11 14.67
C LEU A 80 7.21 -11.23 15.59
N GLU A 81 7.04 -11.68 16.84
CA GLU A 81 8.14 -11.91 17.78
C GLU A 81 9.09 -10.70 17.97
N HIS A 82 8.55 -9.47 17.95
CA HIS A 82 9.32 -8.24 18.20
C HIS A 82 10.50 -7.98 17.26
N ILE A 83 10.27 -8.04 15.94
CA ILE A 83 11.27 -7.61 14.94
C ILE A 83 11.44 -6.08 14.99
N ASP A 84 12.58 -5.60 15.48
CA ASP A 84 12.91 -4.16 15.64
C ASP A 84 12.59 -3.30 14.42
N ALA A 85 12.88 -3.79 13.20
CA ALA A 85 12.63 -3.07 11.96
C ALA A 85 11.13 -2.76 11.75
N HIS A 86 10.24 -3.66 12.19
CA HIS A 86 8.79 -3.50 12.10
C HIS A 86 8.21 -2.59 13.19
N GLU A 87 8.88 -2.49 14.33
CA GLU A 87 8.41 -1.63 15.43
C GLU A 87 8.81 -0.17 15.23
N ARG A 88 9.98 0.07 14.61
CA ARG A 88 10.56 1.41 14.42
C ARG A 88 10.00 2.18 13.24
N ILE A 89 9.28 1.53 12.33
CA ILE A 89 8.66 2.21 11.20
C ILE A 89 7.55 3.17 11.68
N SER A 90 7.47 4.34 11.03
CA SER A 90 6.40 5.31 11.31
C SER A 90 5.03 4.74 10.95
N LEU A 91 3.97 5.30 11.54
CA LEU A 91 2.60 4.93 11.21
C LEU A 91 2.31 5.14 9.72
N GLU A 92 2.78 6.26 9.19
CA GLU A 92 2.60 6.65 7.80
C GLU A 92 3.27 5.67 6.84
N ALA A 93 4.56 5.38 7.04
CA ALA A 93 5.29 4.46 6.18
C ALA A 93 4.74 3.04 6.26
N ALA A 94 4.37 2.56 7.45
CA ALA A 94 3.71 1.26 7.59
C ALA A 94 2.37 1.22 6.84
N THR A 95 1.58 2.30 6.90
CA THR A 95 0.31 2.39 6.18
C THR A 95 0.54 2.36 4.66
N ALA A 96 1.50 3.14 4.16
CA ALA A 96 1.83 3.21 2.74
C ALA A 96 2.31 1.85 2.20
N LEU A 97 3.18 1.15 2.94
CA LEU A 97 3.70 -0.16 2.56
C LEU A 97 2.63 -1.25 2.59
N LEU A 98 1.84 -1.32 3.67
CA LEU A 98 0.79 -2.34 3.79
C LEU A 98 -0.35 -2.11 2.79
N ARG A 99 -0.67 -0.85 2.48
CA ARG A 99 -1.62 -0.51 1.40
C ARG A 99 -1.07 -0.93 0.04
N TRP A 100 0.21 -0.64 -0.23
CA TRP A 100 0.87 -1.05 -1.48
C TRP A 100 0.83 -2.57 -1.67
N LEU A 101 1.14 -3.35 -0.63
CA LEU A 101 1.01 -4.81 -0.67
C LEU A 101 -0.45 -5.25 -0.92
N ALA A 102 -1.44 -4.62 -0.26
CA ALA A 102 -2.85 -4.93 -0.48
C ALA A 102 -3.33 -4.66 -1.91
N GLU A 103 -2.73 -3.68 -2.58
CA GLU A 103 -2.99 -3.36 -3.99
C GLU A 103 -2.22 -4.26 -4.98
N GLY A 104 -1.42 -5.22 -4.48
CA GLY A 104 -0.66 -6.18 -5.30
C GLY A 104 0.79 -5.77 -5.57
N GLY A 105 1.30 -4.78 -4.84
CA GLY A 105 2.72 -4.40 -4.83
C GLY A 105 3.61 -5.53 -4.35
N LYS A 106 4.74 -5.76 -5.02
CA LYS A 106 5.74 -6.78 -4.69
C LYS A 106 7.13 -6.37 -5.18
#